data_AF-A0A2N3DZZ6-F1
#
_entry.id   AF-A0A2N3DZZ6-F1
#
_cell.length_a   1.000
_cell.length_b   1.000
_cell.length_c   1.000
_cell.angle_alpha   90.00
_cell.angle_beta   90.00
_cell.angle_gamma   90.00
#
_symmetry.space_group_name_H-M   'P 1'
#
loop_
_entity.id
_entity.type
_entity.pdbx_description
1 polymer ?
#
loop_
_entity_poly.entity_id
_entity_poly.type
_entity_poly.pdbx_seq_one_letter_code
_entity_poly.pdbx_strand_id
1 'polypeptide(L)' 'YIAQPTLALSTCPTFVNEGVAPRHVDLRPFILSGADIRVVPGGLTRVAMREGSLVVNSSQGGGTKDTWVLKD' A
#
# COMPACT_ATOMS: atom_id res chain seq x y z
N TYR A 1 -1.56 24.63 2.25
CA TYR A 1 -0.56 23.54 2.30
C TYR A 1 -0.65 22.85 3.64
N ILE A 2 -0.28 21.57 3.69
CA ILE A 2 -0.13 20.79 4.92
C ILE A 2 1.23 20.11 4.91
N ALA A 3 1.77 19.79 6.08
CA ALA A 3 3.04 19.08 6.21
C ALA A 3 2.94 18.00 7.29
N GLN A 4 3.73 16.94 7.12
CA GLN A 4 3.86 15.84 8.07
C GLN A 4 5.34 15.47 8.18
N PRO A 5 5.81 14.94 9.32
CA PRO A 5 7.13 14.35 9.41
C PRO A 5 7.29 13.21 8.41
N THR A 6 8.48 13.03 7.86
CA THR A 6 8.80 11.87 7.03
C THR A 6 8.78 10.61 7.90
N LEU A 7 7.88 9.69 7.60
CA LEU A 7 7.80 8.39 8.25
C LEU A 7 8.67 7.36 7.52
N ALA A 8 9.24 6.43 8.27
CA ALA A 8 9.86 5.24 7.71
C ALA A 8 8.77 4.25 7.26
N LEU A 9 8.22 4.46 6.06
CA LEU A 9 7.18 3.57 5.52
C LEU A 9 7.71 2.14 5.39
N SER A 10 6.87 1.16 5.73
CA SER A 10 7.19 -0.25 5.51
C SER A 10 7.39 -0.53 4.02
N THR A 11 8.16 -1.59 3.73
CA THR A 11 8.39 -2.05 2.36
C THR A 11 7.86 -3.46 2.17
N CYS A 12 7.43 -3.77 0.94
CA CYS A 12 7.02 -5.10 0.53
C CYS A 12 7.91 -5.55 -0.64
N PRO A 13 8.39 -6.82 -0.66
CA PRO A 13 9.12 -7.38 -1.79
C PRO A 13 8.37 -7.15 -3.11
N THR A 14 9.04 -6.55 -4.08
CA THR A 14 8.45 -6.17 -5.36
C THR A 14 9.40 -6.53 -6.49
N PHE A 15 8.84 -7.16 -7.53
CA PHE A 15 9.60 -7.52 -8.71
C PHE A 15 9.82 -6.28 -9.56
N VAL A 16 11.08 -5.96 -9.80
CA VAL A 16 11.60 -4.84 -10.58
C VAL A 16 12.61 -5.35 -11.59
N ASN A 17 13.17 -4.48 -12.42
CA ASN A 17 14.07 -4.89 -13.51
C ASN A 17 15.32 -5.63 -13.00
N GLU A 18 15.81 -5.27 -11.82
CA GLU A 18 17.00 -5.85 -11.19
C GLU A 18 16.69 -7.12 -10.36
N GLY A 19 15.43 -7.57 -10.33
CA GLY A 19 14.97 -8.72 -9.54
C GLY A 19 14.00 -8.34 -8.42
N VAL A 20 14.10 -8.97 -7.25
CA VAL A 20 13.23 -8.66 -6.11
C VAL A 20 13.88 -7.60 -5.23
N ALA A 21 13.23 -6.45 -5.11
CA ALA A 21 13.72 -5.34 -4.29
C ALA A 21 12.61 -4.80 -3.36
N PRO A 22 12.96 -4.20 -2.22
CA PRO A 22 11.98 -3.55 -1.35
C PRO A 22 11.40 -2.31 -2.04
N ARG A 23 10.08 -2.14 -1.95
CA ARG A 23 9.36 -0.92 -2.35
C ARG A 23 8.35 -0.52 -1.29
N HIS A 24 8.21 0.79 -1.06
CA HIS A 24 7.27 1.31 -0.08
C HIS A 24 5.84 1.03 -0.50
N VAL A 25 5.02 0.65 0.47
CA VAL A 25 3.61 0.34 0.26
C VAL A 25 2.73 1.13 1.22
N ASP A 26 1.48 1.35 0.82
CA ASP A 26 0.42 1.70 1.76
C ASP A 26 -0.80 0.81 1.56
N LEU A 27 -1.64 0.77 2.59
CA LEU A 27 -2.83 -0.08 2.62
C LEU A 27 -4.06 0.77 2.84
N ARG A 28 -5.07 0.56 1.98
CA ARG A 28 -6.39 1.16 2.11
C ARG A 28 -7.43 0.08 2.37
N PRO A 29 -7.78 -0.20 3.65
CA PRO A 29 -8.95 -1.01 3.97
C PRO A 29 -10.24 -0.21 3.71
N PHE A 30 -11.35 -0.92 3.62
CA PHE A 30 -12.67 -0.31 3.45
C PHE A 30 -13.57 -0.67 4.63
N ILE A 31 -14.02 0.36 5.34
CA ILE A 31 -14.96 0.25 6.45
C ILE A 31 -16.36 0.38 5.87
N LEU A 32 -17.23 -0.58 6.17
CA LEU A 32 -18.64 -0.58 5.79
C LEU A 32 -19.46 -0.19 7.01
N SER A 33 -20.20 0.92 6.91
CA SER A 33 -21.06 1.43 7.97
C SER A 33 -22.53 1.25 7.60
N GLY A 34 -23.27 0.53 8.44
CA GLY A 34 -24.71 0.32 8.33
C GLY A 34 -25.33 0.17 9.71
N ALA A 35 -26.26 -0.78 9.89
CA ALA A 35 -26.72 -1.18 11.22
C ALA A 35 -25.55 -1.62 12.13
N ASP A 36 -24.54 -2.25 11.53
CA ASP A 36 -23.27 -2.61 12.14
C ASP A 36 -22.10 -1.95 11.39
N ILE A 37 -20.98 -1.77 12.08
CA ILE A 37 -19.71 -1.33 11.49
C ILE A 37 -18.83 -2.55 11.31
N ARG A 38 -18.35 -2.78 10.08
CA ARG A 38 -17.48 -3.92 9.77
C ARG A 38 -16.39 -3.58 8.77
N VAL A 39 -15.33 -4.37 8.78
CA VAL A 39 -14.23 -4.31 7.80
C VAL A 39 -14.19 -5.64 7.06
N VAL A 40 -14.07 -5.59 5.73
CA VAL A 40 -13.86 -6.79 4.92
C VAL A 40 -12.41 -7.26 5.10
N PRO A 41 -12.12 -8.57 5.22
CA PRO A 41 -10.75 -9.08 5.33
C PRO A 41 -9.99 -8.89 4.01
N GLY A 42 -9.53 -7.66 3.76
CA GLY A 42 -8.83 -7.26 2.55
C GLY A 42 -8.69 -5.74 2.45
N GLY A 43 -8.19 -5.27 1.31
CA GLY A 43 -7.98 -3.86 1.04
C GLY A 43 -7.20 -3.64 -0.25
N LEU A 44 -7.07 -2.38 -0.63
CA LEU A 44 -6.21 -1.97 -1.75
C LEU A 44 -4.81 -1.69 -1.22
N THR A 45 -3.84 -2.52 -1.59
CA THR A 45 -2.42 -2.21 -1.37
C THR A 45 -1.87 -1.48 -2.58
N ARG A 46 -1.20 -0.34 -2.36
CA ARG A 46 -0.48 0.40 -3.41
C ARG A 46 1.02 0.32 -3.18
N VAL A 47 1.79 0.38 -4.25
CA VAL A 47 3.25 0.26 -4.21
C VAL A 47 3.90 1.41 -4.98
N ALA A 48 4.90 2.06 -4.37
CA ALA A 48 5.74 3.04 -5.04
C ALA A 48 6.79 2.30 -5.87
N MET A 49 6.61 2.20 -7.20
CA MET A 49 7.48 1.37 -8.05
C MET A 49 8.89 1.94 -8.23
N ARG A 50 9.03 3.27 -8.15
CA ARG A 50 10.32 3.96 -8.23
C ARG A 50 11.11 3.76 -6.93
N GLU A 51 12.38 3.40 -7.06
CA GLU A 51 13.29 3.24 -5.93
C GLU A 51 13.37 4.50 -5.07
N GLY A 52 13.31 4.33 -3.74
CA GLY A 52 13.35 5.41 -2.75
C GLY A 52 12.11 6.32 -2.72
N SER A 53 11.13 6.12 -3.62
CA SER A 53 9.92 6.94 -3.66
C SER A 53 8.98 6.58 -2.52
N LEU A 54 8.42 7.61 -1.87
CA LEU A 54 7.29 7.49 -0.94
C LEU A 54 5.94 7.72 -1.64
N VAL A 55 5.96 8.02 -2.95
CA VAL A 55 4.76 8.31 -3.73
C VAL A 55 4.18 7.04 -4.32
N VAL A 56 3.04 6.61 -3.79
CA VAL A 56 2.29 5.42 -4.21
C VAL A 56 1.15 5.73 -5.20
N ASN A 57 1.02 6.99 -5.64
CA ASN A 57 -0.06 7.41 -6.52
C ASN A 57 0.13 6.83 -7.93
N SER A 58 -0.95 6.30 -8.53
CA SER A 58 -0.93 5.71 -9.87
C SER A 58 -0.56 6.71 -10.97
N SER A 59 -0.90 8.00 -10.79
CA SER A 59 -0.52 9.05 -11.74
C SER A 59 0.99 9.28 -11.87
N GLN A 60 1.79 8.71 -10.95
CA GLN A 60 3.26 8.81 -10.95
C GLN A 60 3.93 7.42 -10.95
N GLY A 61 3.27 6.43 -11.55
CA GLY A 61 3.82 5.07 -11.67
C GLY A 61 3.64 4.20 -10.43
N GLY A 62 2.69 4.55 -9.55
CA GLY A 62 2.27 3.66 -8.46
C GLY A 62 1.57 2.42 -9.00
N GLY A 63 1.97 1.25 -8.49
CA GLY A 63 1.32 -0.03 -8.78
C GLY A 63 0.34 -0.43 -7.68
N THR A 64 -0.30 -1.59 -7.85
CA THR A 64 -1.17 -2.21 -6.83
C THR A 64 -0.74 -3.63 -6.54
N LYS A 65 -1.02 -4.11 -5.33
CA LYS A 65 -0.87 -5.50 -4.91
C LYS A 65 -2.17 -6.01 -4.31
N ASP A 66 -2.37 -7.32 -4.40
CA ASP A 66 -3.40 -8.00 -3.64
C ASP A 66 -3.06 -7.98 -2.14
N THR A 67 -4.07 -7.92 -1.28
CA THR A 67 -3.92 -7.87 0.19
C THR A 67 -4.51 -9.12 0.79
N TRP A 68 -3.65 -10.02 1.28
CA TRP A 68 -4.10 -11.26 1.91
C TRP A 68 -4.21 -11.10 3.42
N VAL A 69 -5.41 -11.36 3.94
CA VAL A 69 -5.68 -11.50 5.37
C VAL A 69 -5.92 -12.98 5.65
N LEU A 70 -4.99 -13.62 6.36
CA LEU A 70 -5.08 -15.04 6.67
C LEU A 70 -6.18 -15.29 7.72
N LYS A 71 -6.85 -16.43 7.60
CA LYS A 71 -7.73 -16.95 8.65
C LYS A 71 -6.87 -17.75 9.64
N ASP A 72 -7.29 -17.77 10.89
CA ASP A 72 -6.71 -18.63 11.93
C ASP A 72 -6.90 -20.12 11.61
#